data_AF-A0A0H3LPR2-F1
#
_entry.id   AF-A0A0H3LPR2-F1
#
_cell.length_a   1.000
_cell.length_b   1.000
_cell.length_c   1.000
_cell.angle_alpha   90.00
_cell.angle_beta   90.00
_cell.angle_gamma   90.00
#
_symmetry.space_group_name_H-M   'P 1'
#
loop_
_entity.id
_entity.type
_entity.pdbx_description
1 polymer ?
#
loop_
_entity_poly.entity_id
_entity_poly.type
_entity_poly.pdbx_seq_one_letter_code
_entity_poly.pdbx_strand_id
1 'polypeptide(L)'
;MNMPLYALTQEYRTLAVRLAEGDFDEKAVADTMEASGLPEQIGDKAQGCEMVARTFEADIPAIDAEIKRLQELKKARQARADALRDYLLRNMIASDIQVIECPLFRISIAKNPPAVEVFDEKQIPADYFTSPPAPPPKLDKNLIAQALKDNHDVPGARLRQGLRLSIR
;
A
#
# COMPACT_ATOMS: atom_id res chain seq x y z
N MET A 1 -31.07 -22.04 -13.25
CA MET A 1 -31.16 -20.81 -12.43
C MET A 1 -29.73 -20.45 -12.03
N ASN A 2 -29.26 -19.22 -12.24
CA ASN A 2 -27.85 -18.85 -12.04
C ASN A 2 -27.59 -18.49 -10.57
N MET A 3 -27.05 -19.40 -9.77
CA MET A 3 -26.81 -19.17 -8.34
C MET A 3 -25.54 -18.33 -8.11
N PRO A 4 -25.52 -17.48 -7.07
CA PRO A 4 -24.32 -16.73 -6.72
C PRO A 4 -23.27 -17.66 -6.07
N LEU A 5 -21.98 -17.33 -6.25
CA LEU A 5 -20.86 -18.16 -5.75
C LEU A 5 -20.96 -18.46 -4.24
N TYR A 6 -21.41 -17.49 -3.44
CA TYR A 6 -21.60 -17.72 -2.00
C TYR A 6 -22.70 -18.74 -1.70
N ALA A 7 -23.76 -18.81 -2.52
CA ALA A 7 -24.85 -19.78 -2.33
C ALA A 7 -24.38 -21.19 -2.73
N LEU A 8 -23.71 -21.32 -3.87
CA LEU A 8 -23.08 -22.58 -4.30
C LEU A 8 -22.09 -23.11 -3.24
N THR A 9 -21.31 -22.20 -2.64
CA THR A 9 -20.38 -22.54 -1.55
C THR A 9 -21.12 -23.04 -0.29
N GLN A 10 -22.25 -22.42 0.05
CA GLN A 10 -23.06 -22.85 1.20
C GLN A 10 -23.72 -24.20 0.96
N GLU A 11 -24.20 -24.46 -0.26
CA GLU A 11 -24.76 -25.76 -0.64
C GLU A 11 -23.70 -26.85 -0.62
N TYR A 12 -22.52 -26.59 -1.20
CA TYR A 12 -21.39 -27.50 -1.15
C TYR A 12 -20.99 -27.83 0.29
N ARG A 13 -20.94 -26.82 1.17
CA ARG A 13 -20.65 -27.01 2.59
C ARG A 13 -21.74 -27.82 3.30
N THR A 14 -23.00 -27.56 2.99
CA THR A 14 -24.14 -28.30 3.57
C THR A 14 -24.09 -29.77 3.16
N LEU A 15 -23.79 -30.05 1.89
CA LEU A 15 -23.61 -31.40 1.37
C LEU A 15 -22.43 -32.10 2.06
N ALA A 16 -21.30 -31.41 2.20
CA ALA A 16 -20.11 -31.94 2.88
C ALA A 16 -20.39 -32.32 4.34
N VAL A 17 -21.14 -31.48 5.08
CA VAL A 17 -21.52 -31.78 6.46
C VAL A 17 -22.44 -33.01 6.52
N ARG A 18 -23.46 -33.09 5.65
CA ARG A 18 -24.39 -34.24 5.61
C ARG A 18 -23.68 -35.55 5.28
N LEU A 19 -22.72 -35.52 4.36
CA LEU A 19 -21.94 -36.70 3.99
C LEU A 19 -20.98 -37.12 5.11
N ALA A 20 -20.44 -36.17 5.88
CA ALA A 20 -19.60 -36.46 7.04
C ALA A 20 -20.37 -37.00 8.25
N GLU A 21 -21.66 -36.65 8.39
CA GLU A 21 -22.55 -37.19 9.43
C GLU A 21 -23.09 -38.59 9.09
N GLY A 22 -23.03 -38.99 7.81
CA GLY A 22 -23.42 -40.32 7.36
C GLY A 22 -22.27 -41.33 7.48
N ASP A 23 -22.62 -42.61 7.66
CA ASP A 23 -21.66 -43.72 7.69
C ASP A 23 -21.34 -44.18 6.25
N PHE A 24 -20.76 -43.27 5.46
CA PHE A 24 -20.33 -43.50 4.07
C PHE A 24 -18.82 -43.75 4.03
N ASP A 25 -18.37 -44.62 3.12
CA ASP A 25 -16.95 -44.74 2.83
C ASP A 25 -16.43 -43.51 2.05
N GLU A 26 -15.12 -43.29 2.10
CA GLU A 26 -14.49 -42.11 1.46
C GLU A 26 -14.79 -42.01 -0.04
N LYS A 27 -14.95 -43.17 -0.69
CA LYS A 27 -15.23 -43.25 -2.12
C LYS A 27 -16.67 -42.81 -2.44
N ALA A 28 -17.67 -43.27 -1.70
CA ALA A 28 -19.05 -42.85 -1.89
C ALA A 28 -19.24 -41.35 -1.60
N VAL A 29 -18.50 -40.81 -0.62
CA VAL A 29 -18.50 -39.37 -0.34
C VAL A 29 -17.94 -38.57 -1.53
N ALA A 30 -16.80 -38.98 -2.09
CA ALA A 30 -16.20 -38.32 -3.25
C ALA A 30 -17.10 -38.40 -4.48
N ASP A 31 -17.61 -39.59 -4.81
CA ASP A 31 -18.48 -39.82 -5.96
C ASP A 31 -19.78 -38.99 -5.85
N THR A 32 -20.37 -38.89 -4.65
CA THR A 32 -21.57 -38.06 -4.42
C THR A 32 -21.27 -36.57 -4.51
N MET A 33 -20.09 -36.15 -4.07
CA MET A 33 -19.66 -34.77 -4.15
C MET A 33 -19.43 -34.33 -5.60
N GLU A 34 -18.80 -35.18 -6.41
CA GLU A 34 -18.58 -34.95 -7.84
C GLU A 34 -19.92 -35.01 -8.60
N ALA A 35 -20.76 -36.00 -8.32
CA ALA A 35 -22.08 -36.13 -8.95
C ALA A 35 -23.03 -34.95 -8.65
N SER A 36 -22.77 -34.17 -7.58
CA SER A 36 -23.56 -32.97 -7.26
C SER A 36 -23.42 -31.86 -8.31
N GLY A 37 -22.33 -31.84 -9.10
CA GLY A 37 -22.02 -30.78 -10.04
C GLY A 37 -21.71 -29.43 -9.39
N LEU A 38 -21.65 -29.35 -8.06
CA LEU A 38 -21.35 -28.13 -7.30
C LEU A 38 -19.89 -27.69 -7.46
N PRO A 39 -18.87 -28.58 -7.45
CA PRO A 39 -17.48 -28.21 -7.73
C PRO A 39 -17.31 -27.50 -9.07
N GLU A 40 -17.93 -28.03 -10.13
CA GLU A 40 -17.86 -27.51 -11.49
C GLU A 40 -18.52 -26.12 -11.57
N GLN A 41 -19.72 -25.98 -11.00
CA GLN A 41 -20.42 -24.69 -10.96
C GLN A 41 -19.65 -23.62 -10.17
N ILE A 42 -19.00 -24.02 -9.07
CA ILE A 42 -18.11 -23.15 -8.30
C ILE A 42 -16.89 -22.77 -9.15
N GLY A 43 -16.31 -23.73 -9.87
CA GLY A 43 -15.19 -23.55 -10.79
C GLY A 43 -15.51 -22.54 -11.90
N ASP A 44 -16.64 -22.71 -12.60
CA ASP A 44 -17.10 -21.81 -13.66
C ASP A 44 -17.30 -20.38 -13.13
N LYS A 45 -17.88 -20.25 -11.94
CA LYS A 45 -18.04 -18.95 -11.28
C LYS A 45 -16.71 -18.33 -10.87
N ALA A 46 -15.80 -19.11 -10.31
CA ALA A 46 -14.47 -18.66 -9.93
C ALA A 46 -13.69 -18.19 -11.16
N GLN A 47 -13.74 -18.93 -12.26
CA GLN A 47 -13.14 -18.55 -13.55
C GLN A 47 -13.74 -17.24 -14.06
N GLY A 48 -15.08 -17.11 -14.05
CA GLY A 48 -15.74 -15.88 -14.46
C GLY A 48 -15.32 -14.66 -13.61
N CYS A 49 -15.22 -14.84 -12.28
CA CYS A 49 -14.72 -13.79 -11.38
C CYS A 49 -13.28 -13.38 -11.71
N GLU A 50 -12.39 -14.35 -11.94
CA GLU A 50 -10.99 -14.09 -12.30
C GLU A 50 -10.85 -13.42 -13.67
N MET A 51 -11.64 -13.81 -14.66
CA MET A 51 -11.64 -13.16 -15.98
C MET A 51 -12.06 -11.68 -15.90
N VAL A 52 -13.06 -11.37 -15.07
CA VAL A 52 -13.47 -9.99 -14.81
C VAL A 52 -12.37 -9.24 -14.05
N ALA A 53 -11.75 -9.85 -13.04
CA ALA A 53 -10.63 -9.25 -12.31
C ALA A 53 -9.46 -8.89 -13.25
N ARG A 54 -9.10 -9.79 -14.16
CA ARG A 54 -8.05 -9.55 -15.17
C ARG A 54 -8.40 -8.41 -16.13
N THR A 55 -9.68 -8.18 -16.39
CA THR A 55 -10.12 -7.05 -17.22
C THR A 55 -9.83 -5.74 -16.51
N PHE A 56 -10.07 -5.65 -15.19
CA PHE A 56 -9.69 -4.47 -14.41
C PHE A 56 -8.18 -4.30 -14.27
N GLU A 57 -7.44 -5.40 -14.11
CA GLU A 57 -5.98 -5.35 -14.04
C GLU A 57 -5.34 -4.90 -15.36
N ALA A 58 -5.97 -5.20 -16.50
CA ALA A 58 -5.49 -4.77 -17.82
C ALA A 58 -5.44 -3.25 -17.98
N ASP A 59 -6.30 -2.50 -17.27
CA ASP A 59 -6.34 -1.04 -17.32
C ASP A 59 -5.26 -0.38 -16.44
N ILE A 60 -4.70 -1.09 -15.45
CA ILE A 60 -3.75 -0.55 -14.47
C ILE A 60 -2.53 0.09 -15.14
N PRO A 61 -1.82 -0.54 -16.10
CA PRO A 61 -0.65 0.06 -16.72
C PRO A 61 -0.94 1.37 -17.46
N ALA A 62 -2.13 1.47 -18.07
CA ALA A 62 -2.56 2.68 -18.77
C ALA A 62 -2.84 3.83 -17.77
N ILE A 63 -3.49 3.51 -16.65
CA ILE A 63 -3.73 4.46 -15.56
C ILE A 63 -2.41 4.96 -14.97
N ASP A 64 -1.47 4.06 -14.68
CA ASP A 64 -0.17 4.41 -14.11
C ASP A 64 0.65 5.30 -15.06
N ALA A 65 0.60 5.03 -16.36
CA ALA A 65 1.24 5.87 -17.37
C ALA A 65 0.67 7.29 -17.36
N GLU A 66 -0.65 7.44 -17.25
CA GLU A 66 -1.31 8.74 -17.21
C GLU A 66 -1.04 9.49 -15.89
N ILE A 67 -1.02 8.80 -14.76
CA ILE A 67 -0.62 9.36 -13.47
C ILE A 67 0.80 9.94 -13.57
N LYS A 68 1.74 9.17 -14.13
CA LYS A 68 3.12 9.62 -14.30
C LYS A 68 3.19 10.88 -15.18
N ARG A 69 2.49 10.89 -16.32
CA ARG A 69 2.42 12.05 -17.23
C ARG A 69 1.88 13.30 -16.53
N LEU A 70 0.81 13.16 -15.74
CA LEU A 70 0.21 14.27 -15.01
C LEU A 70 1.11 14.78 -13.87
N GLN A 71 1.81 13.89 -13.18
CA GLN A 71 2.79 14.27 -12.16
C GLN A 71 3.97 15.04 -12.76
N GLU A 72 4.49 14.59 -13.90
CA GLU A 72 5.55 15.29 -14.64
C GLU A 72 5.08 16.67 -15.12
N LEU A 73 3.86 16.76 -15.66
CA LEU A 73 3.26 18.03 -16.07
C LEU A 73 3.12 19.00 -14.89
N LYS A 74 2.61 18.51 -13.74
CA LYS A 74 2.51 19.30 -12.50
C LYS A 74 3.88 19.81 -12.07
N LYS A 75 4.88 18.93 -12.02
CA LYS A 75 6.26 19.28 -11.63
C LYS A 75 6.84 20.34 -12.56
N ALA A 76 6.66 20.21 -13.87
CA ALA A 76 7.14 21.19 -14.85
C ALA A 76 6.47 22.56 -14.68
N ARG A 77 5.16 22.61 -14.41
CA ARG A 77 4.45 23.87 -14.14
C ARG A 77 4.89 24.52 -12.84
N GLN A 78 5.08 23.72 -11.79
CA GLN A 78 5.59 24.21 -10.51
C GLN A 78 6.98 24.81 -10.66
N ALA A 79 7.92 24.09 -11.30
CA ALA A 79 9.27 24.56 -11.53
C ALA A 79 9.31 25.88 -12.34
N ARG A 80 8.44 26.05 -13.33
CA ARG A 80 8.32 27.31 -14.08
C ARG A 80 7.79 28.45 -13.23
N ALA A 81 6.79 28.19 -12.38
CA ALA A 81 6.25 29.20 -11.48
C ALA A 81 7.31 29.64 -10.44
N ASP A 82 8.08 28.70 -9.91
CA ASP A 82 9.14 28.99 -8.95
C ASP A 82 10.30 29.74 -9.60
N ALA A 83 10.71 29.35 -10.82
CA ALA A 83 11.70 30.10 -11.59
C ALA A 83 11.29 31.56 -11.85
N LEU A 84 10.00 31.83 -12.07
CA LEU A 84 9.48 33.20 -12.22
C LEU A 84 9.51 33.98 -10.89
N ARG A 85 9.21 33.32 -9.77
CA ARG A 85 9.32 33.94 -8.43
C ARG A 85 10.77 34.25 -8.07
N ASP A 86 11.69 33.34 -8.39
CA ASP A 86 13.12 33.55 -8.21
C ASP A 86 13.64 34.69 -9.09
N TYR A 87 13.20 34.75 -10.35
CA TYR A 87 13.51 35.87 -11.23
C TYR A 87 13.01 37.19 -10.64
N LEU A 88 11.76 37.24 -10.15
CA LEU A 88 11.19 38.41 -9.50
C LEU A 88 12.02 38.82 -8.28
N LEU A 89 12.34 37.88 -7.38
CA LEU A 89 13.16 38.12 -6.19
C LEU A 89 14.53 38.70 -6.56
N ARG A 90 15.22 38.12 -7.54
CA ARG A 90 16.54 38.60 -8.00
C ARG A 90 16.48 40.03 -8.50
N ASN A 91 15.44 40.39 -9.26
CA ASN A 91 15.28 41.74 -9.78
C ASN A 91 14.87 42.75 -8.70
N MET A 92 14.02 42.35 -7.75
CA MET A 92 13.68 43.20 -6.60
C MET A 92 14.91 43.51 -5.75
N ILE A 93 15.78 42.53 -5.51
CA ILE A 93 17.06 42.72 -4.82
C ILE A 93 17.98 43.64 -5.63
N ALA A 94 18.17 43.37 -6.92
CA ALA A 94 19.08 44.15 -7.77
C ALA A 94 18.64 45.62 -7.96
N SER A 95 17.35 45.90 -7.77
CA SER A 95 16.77 47.25 -7.88
C SER A 95 16.55 47.92 -6.52
N ASP A 96 16.98 47.31 -5.41
CA ASP A 96 16.72 47.76 -4.03
C ASP A 96 15.23 48.00 -3.69
N ILE A 97 14.32 47.29 -4.38
CA ILE A 97 12.88 47.37 -4.14
C ILE A 97 12.47 46.33 -3.09
N GLN A 98 12.18 46.79 -1.87
CA GLN A 98 11.75 45.94 -0.76
C GLN A 98 10.28 45.49 -0.88
N VAL A 99 9.41 46.34 -1.42
CA VAL A 99 7.95 46.16 -1.43
C VAL A 99 7.38 46.66 -2.75
N ILE A 100 6.48 45.89 -3.35
CA ILE A 100 5.65 46.29 -4.50
C ILE A 100 4.19 46.11 -4.10
N GLU A 101 3.43 47.21 -4.12
CA GLU A 101 1.98 47.17 -3.91
C GLU A 101 1.27 47.04 -5.26
N CYS A 102 0.45 46.00 -5.40
CA CYS A 102 -0.43 45.82 -6.54
C CYS A 102 -1.89 45.94 -6.07
N PRO A 103 -2.83 46.33 -6.94
CA PRO A 103 -4.24 46.45 -6.59
C PRO A 103 -4.86 45.17 -5.99
N LEU A 104 -4.31 44.00 -6.31
CA LEU A 104 -4.83 42.69 -5.89
C LEU A 104 -4.02 42.03 -4.77
N PHE A 105 -2.75 42.40 -4.59
CA PHE A 105 -1.84 41.77 -3.62
C PHE A 105 -0.59 42.62 -3.41
N ARG A 106 0.13 42.33 -2.32
CA ARG A 106 1.41 42.97 -1.99
C ARG A 106 2.54 41.95 -2.10
N ILE A 107 3.63 42.33 -2.75
CA ILE A 107 4.86 41.52 -2.84
C ILE A 107 5.90 42.20 -1.95
N SER A 108 6.55 41.46 -1.04
CA SER A 108 7.64 41.99 -0.23
C SER A 108 8.73 40.96 -0.03
N ILE A 109 9.98 41.40 0.02
CA ILE A 109 11.11 40.56 0.42
C ILE A 109 11.04 40.33 1.92
N ALA A 110 11.07 39.06 2.34
CA ALA A 110 11.15 38.67 3.73
C ALA A 110 12.43 37.86 3.96
N LYS A 111 13.03 38.00 5.15
CA LYS A 111 14.13 37.13 5.55
C LYS A 111 13.54 35.79 5.98
N ASN A 112 14.03 34.72 5.38
CA ASN A 112 13.74 33.38 5.87
C ASN A 112 14.30 33.21 7.29
N PRO A 113 13.70 32.34 8.13
CA PRO A 113 14.27 32.01 9.42
C PRO A 113 15.73 31.53 9.24
N PRO A 114 16.64 31.87 10.17
CA PRO A 114 18.03 31.49 10.06
C PRO A 114 18.15 29.96 10.00
N ALA A 115 18.71 29.47 8.90
CA ALA A 115 19.06 28.07 8.73
C ALA A 115 20.50 27.87 9.16
N VAL A 116 20.78 26.76 9.86
CA VAL A 116 22.15 26.38 10.21
C VAL A 116 22.82 25.84 8.95
N GLU A 117 23.81 26.56 8.45
CA GLU A 117 24.70 26.09 7.40
C GLU A 117 25.95 25.49 8.06
N VAL A 118 26.16 24.19 7.88
CA VAL A 118 27.32 23.48 8.43
C VAL A 118 28.41 23.44 7.35
N PHE A 119 29.46 24.22 7.54
CA PHE A 119 30.60 24.29 6.60
C PHE A 119 31.61 23.14 6.79
N ASP A 120 31.84 22.74 8.06
CA ASP A 120 32.73 21.63 8.41
C ASP A 120 32.22 20.94 9.69
N GLU A 121 31.65 19.75 9.55
CA GLU A 121 31.12 18.96 10.65
C GLU A 121 32.19 18.61 11.69
N LYS A 122 33.47 18.51 11.31
CA LYS A 122 34.55 18.08 12.23
C LYS A 122 34.95 19.15 13.24
N GLN A 123 34.59 20.41 12.98
CA GLN A 123 34.83 21.53 13.89
C GLN A 123 33.65 21.76 14.84
N ILE A 124 32.52 21.09 14.62
CA ILE A 124 31.35 21.21 15.49
C ILE A 124 31.66 20.49 16.81
N PRO A 125 31.51 21.15 17.97
CA PRO A 125 31.67 20.50 19.27
C PRO A 125 30.74 19.29 19.43
N ALA A 126 31.22 18.27 20.15
CA ALA A 126 30.46 17.03 20.41
C ALA A 126 29.08 17.29 21.04
N ASP A 127 28.90 18.42 21.72
CA ASP A 127 27.64 18.84 22.35
C ASP A 127 26.49 19.04 21.35
N TYR A 128 26.79 19.32 20.07
CA TYR A 128 25.78 19.47 19.01
C TYR A 128 25.51 18.18 18.25
N PHE A 129 26.34 17.15 18.46
CA PHE A 129 26.09 15.81 17.96
C PHE A 129 25.21 15.07 18.95
N THR A 130 23.94 14.92 18.60
CA THR A 130 23.13 13.89 19.26
C THR A 130 23.66 12.55 18.77
N SER A 131 24.45 11.85 19.61
CA SER A 131 24.55 10.39 19.46
C SER A 131 23.12 9.89 19.36
N PRO A 132 22.72 9.22 18.26
CA PRO A 132 21.33 8.88 18.07
C PRO A 132 20.85 8.17 19.34
N PRO A 133 19.79 8.64 20.02
CA PRO A 133 19.19 7.85 21.08
C PRO A 133 18.96 6.48 20.46
N ALA A 134 19.52 5.44 21.08
CA ALA A 134 19.44 4.08 20.56
C ALA A 134 17.97 3.86 20.14
N PRO A 135 17.71 3.51 18.86
CA PRO A 135 16.33 3.38 18.40
C PRO A 135 15.61 2.45 19.38
N PRO A 136 14.39 2.80 19.83
CA PRO A 136 13.66 1.98 20.79
C PRO A 136 13.67 0.54 20.28
N PRO A 137 13.91 -0.46 21.15
CA PRO A 137 14.10 -1.84 20.73
C PRO A 137 12.97 -2.23 19.78
N LYS A 138 13.30 -2.35 18.49
CA LYS A 138 12.32 -2.71 17.48
C LYS A 138 11.95 -4.15 17.75
N LEU A 139 10.67 -4.36 18.06
CA LEU A 139 10.10 -5.69 18.20
C LEU A 139 10.31 -6.47 16.90
N ASP A 140 11.23 -7.43 16.93
CA ASP A 140 11.52 -8.28 15.79
C ASP A 140 10.47 -9.39 15.70
N LYS A 141 9.48 -9.16 14.83
CA LYS A 141 8.39 -10.11 14.59
C LYS A 141 8.88 -11.44 14.00
N ASN A 142 10.05 -11.47 13.36
CA ASN A 142 10.59 -12.71 12.80
C ASN A 142 11.19 -13.60 13.89
N LEU A 143 11.92 -13.01 14.84
CA LEU A 143 12.42 -13.75 16.02
C LEU A 143 11.26 -14.25 16.89
N ILE A 144 10.22 -13.43 17.08
CA ILE A 144 9.02 -13.85 17.80
C ILE A 144 8.29 -14.97 17.05
N ALA A 145 8.18 -14.88 15.72
CA ALA A 145 7.55 -15.92 14.91
C ALA A 145 8.37 -17.23 14.90
N GLN A 146 9.70 -17.17 14.99
CA GLN A 146 10.56 -18.35 15.16
C GLN A 146 10.39 -18.95 16.55
N ALA A 147 10.50 -18.15 17.61
CA ALA A 147 10.27 -18.61 18.98
C ALA A 147 8.90 -19.28 19.17
N LEU A 148 7.83 -18.67 18.63
CA LEU A 148 6.49 -19.26 18.66
C LEU A 148 6.35 -20.54 17.80
N LYS A 149 7.15 -20.70 16.74
CA LYS A 149 7.20 -21.95 15.95
C LYS A 149 8.00 -23.05 16.66
N ASP A 150 9.00 -22.66 17.44
CA ASP A 150 9.87 -23.56 18.20
C ASP A 150 9.27 -23.93 19.59
N ASN A 151 7.97 -23.67 19.80
CA ASN A 151 7.22 -23.90 21.05
C ASN A 151 7.69 -23.08 22.27
N HIS A 152 8.38 -21.95 22.06
CA HIS A 152 8.63 -20.97 23.12
C HIS A 152 7.44 -20.03 23.28
N ASP A 153 6.93 -19.90 24.50
CA ASP A 153 5.85 -18.96 24.82
C ASP A 153 6.39 -17.52 24.85
N VAL A 154 5.80 -16.64 24.04
CA VAL A 154 6.14 -15.21 23.97
C VAL A 154 4.92 -14.41 24.43
N PRO A 155 4.92 -13.92 25.68
CA PRO A 155 3.82 -13.11 26.21
C PRO A 155 3.52 -11.90 25.30
N GLY A 156 2.28 -11.82 24.81
CA GLY A 156 1.81 -10.72 23.95
C GLY A 156 1.87 -10.99 22.44
N ALA A 157 2.32 -12.16 21.99
CA ALA A 157 2.32 -12.53 20.57
C ALA A 157 1.59 -13.85 20.32
N ARG A 158 0.84 -13.94 19.22
CA ARG A 158 0.18 -15.17 18.75
C ARG A 158 0.36 -15.32 17.26
N LEU A 159 0.56 -16.56 16.80
CA LEU A 159 0.55 -16.87 15.38
C LEU A 159 -0.89 -16.80 14.87
N ARG A 160 -1.13 -15.99 13.83
CA ARG A 160 -2.41 -15.93 13.10
C ARG A 160 -2.12 -16.24 11.63
N GLN A 161 -2.66 -17.34 11.14
CA GLN A 161 -2.58 -17.69 9.72
C GLN A 161 -3.88 -17.26 9.02
N GLY A 162 -3.75 -16.40 8.00
CA GLY A 162 -4.83 -16.07 7.09
C GLY A 162 -4.79 -16.95 5.84
N LEU A 163 -5.95 -17.13 5.21
CA LEU A 163 -6.04 -17.78 3.90
C LEU A 163 -5.89 -16.71 2.81
N ARG A 164 -5.08 -16.98 1.78
CA ARG A 164 -4.98 -16.15 0.57
C ARG A 164 -5.35 -17.00 -0.65
N LEU A 165 -6.05 -16.41 -1.62
CA LEU A 165 -6.23 -17.03 -2.93
C LEU A 165 -4.88 -17.02 -3.66
N SER A 166 -4.51 -18.14 -4.28
CA SER A 166 -3.27 -18.28 -5.05
C SER A 166 -3.62 -18.88 -6.41
N ILE A 167 -3.43 -18.12 -7.47
CA ILE A 167 -3.68 -18.54 -8.86
C ILE A 167 -2.29 -18.63 -9.51
N ARG A 168 -1.94 -19.80 -10.05
CA ARG A 168 -0.66 -20.06 -10.76
C ARG A 168 -0.90 -20.18 -12.25
#